data_AF-A0A2M7CXT0-F1
#
_entry.id   AF-A0A2M7CXT0-F1
#
_cell.length_a   1.000
_cell.length_b   1.000
_cell.length_c   1.000
_cell.angle_alpha   90.00
_cell.angle_beta   90.00
_cell.angle_gamma   90.00
#
_symmetry.space_group_name_H-M   'P 1'
#
loop_
_entity.id
_entity.type
_entity.pdbx_description
1 polymer ?
#
loop_
_entity_poly.entity_id
_entity_poly.type
_entity_poly.pdbx_seq_one_letter_code
_entity_poly.pdbx_strand_id
1 'polypeptide(L)'
;MFSEIKNIFVLTFILGGFLIVYGNYSGYYLITIILSILIMLIYFFTTLYLNTRKRQISMEQLADSNYYLGFMFTLMSILVSLIGTVSNSYDIDNIINNFGVSMITTLMGLLARVYLANFIPTNESNKEIINQSISDKMRMMNEILLDNMQKNKVFSQMIDVRMTILVESTQEALEQFKKLLDEDFKSTIKTFNDSIKNITLNMENTHKKQTKILSTEYEKVKKKSEEYEEVIDNQKKVITEFGAQIKKSPK
;
A
#
# COMPACT_ATOMS: atom_id res chain seq x y z
N MET A 1 -28.84 -0.87 28.96
CA MET A 1 -28.96 0.02 27.79
C MET A 1 -30.41 0.26 27.34
N PHE A 2 -31.35 -0.68 27.51
CA PHE A 2 -32.80 -0.49 27.24
C PHE A 2 -33.60 0.30 28.31
N SER A 3 -32.97 0.64 29.44
CA SER A 3 -33.71 1.17 30.59
C SER A 3 -34.18 2.61 30.39
N GLU A 4 -33.50 3.42 29.59
CA GLU A 4 -33.80 4.86 29.49
C GLU A 4 -35.13 5.13 28.80
N ILE A 5 -35.34 4.62 27.58
CA ILE A 5 -36.60 4.80 26.85
C ILE A 5 -37.77 4.15 27.60
N LYS A 6 -37.56 2.96 28.17
CA LYS A 6 -38.57 2.28 29.00
C LYS A 6 -38.98 3.13 30.21
N ASN A 7 -38.00 3.69 30.93
CA ASN A 7 -38.28 4.50 32.11
C ASN A 7 -39.00 5.80 31.74
N ILE A 8 -38.62 6.43 30.62
CA ILE A 8 -39.29 7.62 30.10
C ILE A 8 -40.74 7.30 29.71
N PHE A 9 -40.99 6.16 29.04
CA PHE A 9 -42.35 5.73 28.69
C PHE A 9 -43.22 5.57 29.94
N VAL A 10 -42.74 4.83 30.95
CA VAL A 10 -43.49 4.61 32.19
C VAL A 10 -43.74 5.92 32.93
N LEU A 11 -42.74 6.80 33.00
CA LEU A 11 -42.88 8.11 33.65
C LEU A 11 -43.94 8.97 32.93
N THR A 12 -43.88 9.05 31.60
CA THR A 12 -44.86 9.78 30.79
C THR A 12 -46.26 9.21 30.96
N PHE A 13 -46.40 7.87 30.99
CA PHE A 13 -47.69 7.23 31.20
C PHE A 13 -48.30 7.61 32.55
N ILE A 14 -47.51 7.55 33.64
CA ILE A 14 -47.99 7.91 34.98
C ILE A 14 -48.36 9.39 35.05
N LEU A 15 -47.52 10.28 34.52
CA LEU A 15 -47.77 11.72 34.52
C LEU A 15 -49.03 12.08 33.71
N GLY A 16 -49.16 11.54 32.50
CA GLY A 16 -50.33 11.80 31.65
C GLY A 16 -51.60 11.15 32.19
N GLY A 17 -51.51 9.94 32.76
CA GLY A 17 -52.64 9.30 33.43
C GLY A 17 -53.14 10.10 34.63
N PHE A 18 -52.23 10.62 35.46
CA PHE A 18 -52.58 11.51 36.57
C PHE A 18 -53.22 12.81 36.08
N LEU A 19 -52.72 13.39 34.99
CA LEU A 19 -53.30 14.58 34.37
C LEU A 19 -54.74 14.34 33.91
N ILE A 20 -55.03 13.21 33.27
CA ILE A 20 -56.36 12.86 32.81
C ILE A 20 -57.33 12.72 34.00
N VAL A 21 -56.90 12.04 35.08
CA VAL A 21 -57.71 11.92 36.31
C VAL A 21 -57.95 13.28 36.96
N TYR A 22 -56.91 14.10 37.08
CA TYR A 22 -57.00 15.42 37.70
C TYR A 22 -57.89 16.37 36.90
N GLY A 23 -57.68 16.43 35.59
CA GLY A 23 -58.45 17.27 34.67
C GLY A 23 -59.93 16.91 34.63
N ASN A 24 -60.21 15.61 34.81
CA ASN A 24 -61.55 15.09 34.96
C ASN A 24 -62.21 15.54 36.27
N TYR A 25 -61.50 15.54 37.40
CA TYR A 25 -62.01 16.03 38.69
C TYR A 25 -62.19 17.57 38.71
N SER A 26 -61.31 18.31 38.04
CA SER A 26 -61.33 19.78 38.06
C SER A 26 -62.26 20.41 37.02
N GLY A 27 -62.79 19.64 36.06
CA GLY A 27 -63.68 20.13 34.98
C GLY A 27 -62.97 20.93 33.88
N TYR A 28 -61.63 20.96 33.85
CA TYR A 28 -60.86 21.74 32.87
C TYR A 28 -60.47 20.91 31.64
N TYR A 29 -61.47 20.50 30.86
CA TYR A 29 -61.31 19.55 29.78
C TYR A 29 -60.38 20.02 28.65
N LEU A 30 -60.51 21.28 28.20
CA LEU A 30 -59.64 21.83 27.14
C LEU A 30 -58.16 21.86 27.55
N ILE A 31 -57.88 22.24 28.80
CA ILE A 31 -56.53 22.28 29.35
C ILE A 31 -55.96 20.85 29.41
N THR A 32 -56.81 19.88 29.78
CA THR A 32 -56.44 18.45 29.83
C THR A 32 -56.06 17.92 28.46
N ILE A 33 -56.83 18.26 27.41
CA ILE A 33 -56.51 17.90 26.02
C ILE A 33 -55.15 18.48 25.62
N ILE A 34 -54.95 19.78 25.82
CA ILE A 34 -53.72 20.48 25.42
C ILE A 34 -52.50 19.89 26.15
N LEU A 35 -52.57 19.68 27.46
CA LEU A 35 -51.46 19.07 28.21
C LEU A 35 -51.22 17.61 27.81
N SER A 36 -52.27 16.84 27.50
CA SER A 36 -52.13 15.45 27.03
C SER A 36 -51.43 15.40 25.67
N ILE A 37 -51.75 16.30 24.75
CA ILE A 37 -51.02 16.42 23.47
C ILE A 37 -49.58 16.84 23.72
N LEU A 38 -49.37 17.84 24.58
CA LEU A 38 -48.04 18.37 24.88
C LEU A 38 -47.13 17.29 25.45
N ILE A 39 -47.62 16.48 26.40
CA ILE A 39 -46.83 15.41 26.99
C ILE A 39 -46.49 14.31 25.97
N MET A 40 -47.42 13.99 25.06
CA MET A 40 -47.17 13.06 23.96
C MET A 40 -46.13 13.61 22.98
N LEU A 41 -46.18 14.90 22.65
CA LEU A 41 -45.18 15.54 21.80
C LEU A 41 -43.80 15.56 22.45
N ILE A 42 -43.71 15.93 23.73
CA ILE A 42 -42.44 15.90 24.48
C ILE A 42 -41.86 14.49 24.48
N TYR A 43 -42.69 13.47 24.72
CA TYR A 43 -42.29 12.07 24.66
C TYR A 43 -41.77 11.68 23.26
N PHE A 44 -42.51 12.04 22.21
CA PHE A 44 -42.14 11.79 20.82
C PHE A 44 -40.77 12.37 20.48
N PHE A 45 -40.55 13.66 20.74
CA PHE A 45 -39.28 14.33 20.42
C PHE A 45 -38.12 13.81 21.27
N THR A 46 -38.34 13.55 22.56
CA THR A 46 -37.30 13.05 23.47
C THR A 46 -36.85 11.65 23.06
N THR A 47 -37.79 10.76 22.76
CA THR A 47 -37.46 9.38 22.34
C THR A 47 -36.81 9.35 20.97
N LEU A 48 -37.26 10.18 20.03
CA LEU A 48 -36.62 10.32 18.72
C LEU A 48 -35.17 10.81 18.82
N TYR A 49 -34.93 11.84 19.65
CA TYR A 49 -33.58 12.37 19.90
C TYR A 49 -32.64 11.32 20.52
N LEU A 50 -33.11 10.63 21.57
CA LEU A 50 -32.34 9.58 22.24
C LEU A 50 -32.04 8.40 21.31
N ASN A 51 -33.02 7.97 20.51
CA ASN A 51 -32.84 6.85 19.59
C ASN A 51 -31.88 7.21 18.44
N THR A 52 -31.88 8.46 17.98
CA THR A 52 -30.90 8.93 16.98
C THR A 52 -29.46 8.86 17.52
N ARG A 53 -29.25 9.19 18.81
CA ARG A 53 -27.91 9.22 19.41
C ARG A 53 -27.41 7.84 19.85
N LYS A 54 -28.27 7.01 20.43
CA LYS A 54 -27.87 5.74 21.08
C LYS A 54 -28.35 4.49 20.34
N ARG A 55 -29.20 4.63 19.30
CA ARG A 55 -29.82 3.53 18.50
C ARG A 55 -30.25 2.34 19.37
N GLN A 56 -31.00 2.62 20.43
CA GLN A 56 -31.36 1.62 21.45
C GLN A 56 -32.43 0.65 20.94
N ILE A 57 -33.37 1.12 20.11
CA ILE A 57 -34.51 0.36 19.60
C ILE A 57 -34.72 0.61 18.10
N SER A 58 -35.43 -0.30 17.43
CA SER A 58 -35.78 -0.11 16.02
C SER A 58 -36.78 1.04 15.86
N MET A 59 -36.87 1.62 14.65
CA MET A 59 -37.83 2.69 14.39
C MET A 59 -39.27 2.18 14.47
N GLU A 60 -39.53 0.92 14.09
CA GLU A 60 -40.83 0.28 14.25
C GLU A 60 -41.21 0.16 15.73
N GLN A 61 -40.27 -0.25 16.59
CA GLN A 61 -40.50 -0.32 18.03
C GLN A 61 -40.78 1.05 18.65
N LEU A 62 -40.13 2.11 18.16
CA LEU A 62 -40.36 3.48 18.61
C LEU A 62 -41.72 4.00 18.14
N ALA A 63 -42.13 3.66 16.92
CA ALA A 63 -43.46 3.94 16.38
C ALA A 63 -44.56 3.26 17.20
N ASP A 64 -44.39 1.97 17.48
CA ASP A 64 -45.33 1.20 18.31
C ASP A 64 -45.41 1.75 19.73
N SER A 65 -44.28 2.17 20.31
CA SER A 65 -44.28 2.77 21.65
C SER A 65 -45.10 4.06 21.73
N ASN A 66 -44.98 4.97 20.76
CA ASN A 66 -45.79 6.20 20.71
C ASN A 66 -47.28 5.90 20.50
N TYR A 67 -47.60 4.89 19.68
CA TYR A 67 -48.95 4.41 19.49
C TYR A 67 -49.56 3.88 20.80
N TYR A 68 -48.83 3.00 21.49
CA TYR A 68 -49.30 2.44 22.75
C TYR A 68 -49.49 3.48 23.83
N LEU A 69 -48.67 4.55 23.86
CA LEU A 69 -48.86 5.64 24.81
C LEU A 69 -50.22 6.33 24.59
N GLY A 70 -50.55 6.70 23.35
CA GLY A 70 -51.84 7.31 23.01
C GLY A 70 -53.02 6.37 23.29
N PHE A 71 -52.87 5.08 22.99
CA PHE A 71 -53.86 4.06 23.32
C PHE A 71 -54.09 3.93 24.84
N MET A 72 -53.04 3.96 25.64
CA MET A 72 -53.14 3.88 27.10
C MET A 72 -53.82 5.10 27.71
N PHE A 73 -53.56 6.31 27.21
CA PHE A 73 -54.29 7.52 27.62
C PHE A 73 -55.78 7.45 27.28
N THR A 74 -56.09 6.87 26.12
CA THR A 74 -57.46 6.62 25.68
C THR A 74 -58.18 5.67 26.62
N LEU A 75 -57.55 4.53 26.96
CA LEU A 75 -58.09 3.60 27.93
C LEU A 75 -58.29 4.25 29.31
N MET A 76 -57.34 5.08 29.75
CA MET A 76 -57.44 5.78 31.02
C MET A 76 -58.62 6.75 31.04
N SER A 77 -58.79 7.55 29.98
CA SER A 77 -59.89 8.52 29.90
C SER A 77 -61.27 7.86 29.83
N ILE A 78 -61.39 6.75 29.08
CA ILE A 78 -62.62 5.94 29.06
C ILE A 78 -62.89 5.31 30.44
N LEU A 79 -61.87 4.78 31.10
CA LEU A 79 -61.99 4.16 32.42
C LEU A 79 -62.48 5.18 33.47
N VAL A 80 -61.89 6.37 33.48
CA VAL A 80 -62.28 7.47 34.37
C VAL A 80 -63.72 7.89 34.11
N SER A 81 -64.12 8.02 32.83
CA SER A 81 -65.49 8.33 32.45
C SER A 81 -66.50 7.28 32.95
N LEU A 82 -66.15 6.00 32.83
CA LEU A 82 -66.99 4.89 33.28
C LEU A 82 -67.15 4.88 34.81
N ILE A 83 -66.06 5.06 35.56
CA ILE A 83 -66.08 5.11 37.03
C ILE A 83 -66.95 6.28 37.51
N GLY A 84 -66.78 7.47 36.92
CA GLY A 84 -67.56 8.65 37.27
C GLY A 84 -69.07 8.51 36.97
N THR A 85 -69.41 7.77 35.92
CA THR A 85 -70.81 7.46 35.56
C THR A 85 -71.45 6.53 36.60
N VAL A 86 -70.73 5.47 37.02
CA VAL A 86 -71.24 4.51 38.02
C VAL A 86 -71.45 5.17 39.39
N SER A 87 -70.64 6.16 39.75
CA SER A 87 -70.76 6.87 41.03
C SER A 87 -71.85 7.95 41.06
N ASN A 88 -72.72 8.04 40.03
CA ASN A 88 -73.74 9.10 39.85
C ASN A 88 -73.17 10.52 39.97
N SER A 89 -71.89 10.70 39.66
CA SER A 89 -71.17 11.98 39.85
C SER A 89 -71.02 12.78 38.56
N TYR A 90 -71.65 12.33 37.47
CA TYR A 90 -71.35 12.77 36.10
C TYR A 90 -72.60 13.18 35.32
N ASP A 91 -72.54 14.38 34.74
CA ASP A 91 -73.42 14.80 33.65
C ASP A 91 -72.91 14.29 32.29
N ILE A 92 -73.82 14.21 31.31
CA ILE A 92 -73.54 13.77 29.94
C ILE A 92 -72.40 14.57 29.30
N ASP A 93 -72.30 15.87 29.60
CA ASP A 93 -71.26 16.75 29.06
C ASP A 93 -69.85 16.32 29.47
N ASN A 94 -69.68 15.83 30.70
CA ASN A 94 -68.39 15.37 31.19
C ASN A 94 -67.95 14.08 30.50
N ILE A 95 -68.91 13.21 30.17
CA ILE A 95 -68.67 11.98 29.40
C ILE A 95 -68.20 12.34 27.99
N ILE A 96 -68.88 13.27 27.32
CA ILE A 96 -68.53 13.75 25.98
C ILE A 96 -67.12 14.35 25.97
N ASN A 97 -66.77 15.15 26.98
CA ASN A 97 -65.45 15.76 27.07
C ASN A 97 -64.32 14.73 27.27
N ASN A 98 -64.50 13.74 28.14
CA ASN A 98 -63.54 12.64 28.30
C ASN A 98 -63.41 11.82 27.01
N PHE A 99 -64.51 11.62 26.30
CA PHE A 99 -64.50 10.95 25.01
C PHE A 99 -63.67 11.73 23.98
N GLY A 100 -63.79 13.06 23.96
CA GLY A 100 -62.95 13.94 23.15
C GLY A 100 -61.46 13.82 23.47
N VAL A 101 -61.08 13.82 24.76
CA VAL A 101 -59.68 13.56 25.20
C VAL A 101 -59.19 12.24 24.63
N SER A 102 -59.98 11.18 24.79
CA SER A 102 -59.64 9.82 24.35
C SER A 102 -59.40 9.74 22.84
N MET A 103 -60.29 10.35 22.05
CA MET A 103 -60.18 10.36 20.59
C MET A 103 -58.93 11.10 20.12
N ILE A 104 -58.64 12.26 20.72
CA ILE A 104 -57.49 13.08 20.33
C ILE A 104 -56.16 12.39 20.68
N THR A 105 -56.07 11.76 21.86
CA THR A 105 -54.86 11.01 22.25
C THR A 105 -54.64 9.79 21.34
N THR A 106 -55.71 9.09 20.94
CA THR A 106 -55.60 8.00 19.95
C THR A 106 -55.12 8.52 18.59
N LEU A 107 -55.72 9.61 18.11
CA LEU A 107 -55.36 10.20 16.82
C LEU A 107 -53.89 10.63 16.80
N MET A 108 -53.43 11.32 17.83
CA MET A 108 -52.02 11.73 17.93
C MET A 108 -51.06 10.54 18.01
N GLY A 109 -51.41 9.50 18.77
CA GLY A 109 -50.60 8.27 18.85
C GLY A 109 -50.49 7.55 17.50
N LEU A 110 -51.60 7.49 16.74
CA LEU A 110 -51.61 6.91 15.40
C LEU A 110 -50.81 7.76 14.41
N LEU A 111 -50.97 9.08 14.42
CA LEU A 111 -50.22 9.99 13.55
C LEU A 111 -48.71 9.84 13.79
N ALA A 112 -48.27 9.80 15.05
CA ALA A 112 -46.88 9.54 15.41
C ALA A 112 -46.39 8.20 14.85
N ARG A 113 -47.19 7.13 14.97
CA ARG A 113 -46.85 5.81 14.40
C ARG A 113 -46.69 5.86 12.90
N VAL A 114 -47.66 6.45 12.19
CA VAL A 114 -47.63 6.54 10.73
C VAL A 114 -46.41 7.33 10.27
N TYR A 115 -46.10 8.45 10.94
CA TYR A 115 -44.92 9.25 10.65
C TYR A 115 -43.62 8.44 10.83
N LEU A 116 -43.45 7.79 11.97
CA LEU A 116 -42.23 7.04 12.28
C LEU A 116 -42.07 5.77 11.46
N ALA A 117 -43.15 5.05 11.18
CA ALA A 117 -43.10 3.76 10.49
C ALA A 117 -43.04 3.92 8.96
N ASN A 118 -43.71 4.92 8.39
CA ASN A 118 -43.81 5.07 6.92
C ASN A 118 -42.94 6.19 6.35
N PHE A 119 -42.70 7.27 7.09
CA PHE A 119 -41.98 8.44 6.56
C PHE A 119 -40.52 8.49 7.00
N ILE A 120 -40.14 7.78 8.06
CA ILE A 120 -38.73 7.58 8.40
C ILE A 120 -38.23 6.33 7.68
N PRO A 121 -37.15 6.43 6.88
CA PRO A 121 -36.57 5.28 6.19
C PRO A 121 -36.22 4.18 7.19
N THR A 122 -36.94 3.06 7.14
CA THR A 122 -36.62 1.88 7.92
C THR A 122 -35.52 1.08 7.24
N ASN A 123 -34.80 0.27 8.01
CA ASN A 123 -33.68 -0.51 7.47
C ASN A 123 -34.13 -1.51 6.39
N GLU A 124 -35.41 -1.86 6.28
CA GLU A 124 -35.92 -2.84 5.32
C GLU A 124 -36.16 -2.29 3.91
N SER A 125 -36.67 -1.06 3.76
CA SER A 125 -36.73 -0.44 2.42
C SER A 125 -35.34 -0.22 1.84
N ASN A 126 -34.35 -0.05 2.72
CA ASN A 126 -32.94 0.00 2.34
C ASN A 126 -32.36 -1.38 2.00
N LYS A 127 -32.89 -2.51 2.49
CA LYS A 127 -32.32 -3.84 2.16
C LYS A 127 -32.42 -4.14 0.67
N GLU A 128 -33.54 -3.84 0.03
CA GLU A 128 -33.71 -4.14 -1.39
C GLU A 128 -32.81 -3.26 -2.26
N ILE A 129 -32.75 -1.95 -1.96
CA ILE A 129 -31.85 -1.00 -2.62
C ILE A 129 -30.38 -1.37 -2.36
N ILE A 130 -30.03 -1.76 -1.13
CA ILE A 130 -28.68 -2.21 -0.77
C ILE A 130 -28.35 -3.51 -1.50
N ASN A 131 -29.25 -4.49 -1.54
CA ASN A 131 -29.02 -5.77 -2.22
C ASN A 131 -28.87 -5.60 -3.74
N GLN A 132 -29.67 -4.73 -4.37
CA GLN A 132 -29.50 -4.35 -5.77
C GLN A 132 -28.15 -3.68 -5.99
N SER A 133 -27.80 -2.68 -5.17
CA SER A 133 -26.51 -1.98 -5.28
C SER A 133 -25.30 -2.90 -5.02
N ILE A 134 -25.43 -3.90 -4.14
CA ILE A 134 -24.42 -4.92 -3.89
C ILE A 134 -24.30 -5.84 -5.10
N SER A 135 -25.42 -6.26 -5.69
CA SER A 135 -25.43 -7.12 -6.87
C SER A 135 -24.78 -6.42 -8.07
N ASP A 136 -25.09 -5.14 -8.28
CA ASP A 136 -24.49 -4.34 -9.35
C ASP A 136 -22.98 -4.12 -9.11
N LYS A 137 -22.59 -3.82 -7.87
CA LYS A 137 -21.17 -3.73 -7.51
C LYS A 137 -20.44 -5.06 -7.66
N MET A 138 -21.06 -6.19 -7.33
CA MET A 138 -20.49 -7.52 -7.56
C MET A 138 -20.32 -7.82 -9.04
N ARG A 139 -21.27 -7.40 -9.90
CA ARG A 139 -21.14 -7.52 -11.35
C ARG A 139 -19.95 -6.72 -11.88
N MET A 140 -19.83 -5.44 -11.51
CA MET A 140 -18.66 -4.64 -11.85
C MET A 140 -17.35 -5.24 -11.32
N MET A 141 -17.36 -5.77 -10.09
CA MET A 141 -16.18 -6.39 -9.49
C MET A 141 -15.77 -7.65 -10.28
N ASN A 142 -16.72 -8.48 -10.71
CA ASN A 142 -16.44 -9.63 -11.57
C ASN A 142 -15.86 -9.23 -12.92
N GLU A 143 -16.38 -8.18 -13.55
CA GLU A 143 -15.82 -7.65 -14.81
C GLU A 143 -14.38 -7.16 -14.63
N ILE A 144 -14.12 -6.39 -13.56
CA ILE A 144 -12.76 -5.91 -13.23
C ILE A 144 -11.82 -7.08 -12.94
N LEU A 145 -12.28 -8.11 -12.22
CA LEU A 145 -11.47 -9.29 -11.94
C LEU A 145 -11.14 -10.08 -13.22
N LEU A 146 -12.12 -10.27 -14.11
CA LEU A 146 -11.91 -10.95 -15.39
C LEU A 146 -10.92 -10.18 -16.29
N ASP A 147 -11.07 -8.86 -16.39
CA ASP A 147 -10.15 -8.00 -17.13
C ASP A 147 -8.72 -8.06 -16.54
N ASN A 148 -8.58 -7.99 -15.21
CA ASN A 148 -7.28 -8.12 -14.55
C ASN A 148 -6.66 -9.51 -14.73
N MET A 149 -7.45 -10.58 -14.67
CA MET A 149 -6.96 -11.93 -14.95
C MET A 149 -6.46 -12.08 -16.39
N GLN A 150 -7.18 -11.50 -17.36
CA GLN A 150 -6.77 -11.49 -18.76
C GLN A 150 -5.48 -10.70 -18.95
N LYS A 151 -5.38 -9.49 -18.34
CA LYS A 151 -4.16 -8.68 -18.36
C LYS A 151 -2.98 -9.40 -17.73
N ASN A 152 -3.17 -10.05 -16.59
CA ASN A 152 -2.13 -10.86 -15.95
C ASN A 152 -1.68 -12.04 -16.83
N LYS A 153 -2.61 -12.71 -17.51
CA LYS A 153 -2.27 -13.79 -18.45
C LYS A 153 -1.41 -13.27 -19.61
N VAL A 154 -1.80 -12.15 -20.22
CA VAL A 154 -1.01 -11.51 -21.29
C VAL A 154 0.36 -11.05 -20.78
N PHE A 155 0.41 -10.46 -19.59
CA PHE A 155 1.66 -10.05 -18.95
C PHE A 155 2.58 -11.24 -18.68
N SER A 156 2.05 -12.36 -18.17
CA SER A 156 2.80 -13.60 -17.97
C SER A 156 3.38 -14.13 -19.29
N GLN A 157 2.56 -14.17 -20.34
CA GLN A 157 3.02 -14.58 -21.68
C GLN A 157 4.12 -13.65 -22.21
N MET A 158 3.98 -12.34 -21.99
CA MET A 158 4.97 -11.35 -22.36
C MET A 158 6.29 -11.52 -21.59
N ILE A 159 6.23 -11.87 -20.30
CA ILE A 159 7.40 -12.22 -19.50
C ILE A 159 8.09 -13.46 -20.08
N ASP A 160 7.35 -14.53 -20.38
CA ASP A 160 7.93 -15.76 -20.91
C ASP A 160 8.64 -15.52 -22.26
N VAL A 161 8.02 -14.75 -23.16
CA VAL A 161 8.63 -14.37 -24.43
C VAL A 161 9.89 -13.52 -24.21
N ARG A 162 9.84 -12.51 -23.35
CA ARG A 162 11.00 -11.66 -23.07
C ARG A 162 12.13 -12.42 -22.38
N MET A 163 11.80 -13.34 -21.48
CA MET A 163 12.79 -14.18 -20.82
C MET A 163 13.47 -15.09 -21.83
N THR A 164 12.72 -15.67 -22.77
CA THR A 164 13.27 -16.45 -23.87
C THR A 164 14.24 -15.62 -24.72
N ILE A 165 13.84 -14.42 -25.13
CA ILE A 165 14.71 -13.49 -25.89
C ILE A 165 15.95 -13.10 -25.08
N LEU A 166 15.82 -12.88 -23.77
CA LEU A 166 16.96 -12.53 -22.90
C LEU A 166 17.95 -13.69 -22.81
N VAL A 167 17.47 -14.92 -22.65
CA VAL A 167 18.32 -16.12 -22.65
C VAL A 167 19.03 -16.28 -23.99
N GLU A 168 18.29 -16.17 -25.10
CA GLU A 168 18.84 -16.30 -26.45
C GLU A 168 19.89 -15.22 -26.75
N SER A 169 19.58 -13.95 -26.49
CA SER A 169 20.54 -12.84 -26.66
C SER A 169 21.77 -12.96 -25.75
N THR A 170 21.60 -13.44 -24.51
CA THR A 170 22.74 -13.69 -23.60
C THR A 170 23.61 -14.83 -24.12
N GLN A 171 23.01 -15.88 -24.67
CA GLN A 171 23.72 -16.99 -25.27
C GLN A 171 24.48 -16.56 -26.54
N GLU A 172 23.86 -15.78 -27.41
CA GLU A 172 24.51 -15.18 -28.58
C GLU A 172 25.69 -14.29 -28.18
N ALA A 173 25.51 -13.42 -27.18
CA ALA A 173 26.58 -12.57 -26.67
C ALA A 173 27.74 -13.38 -26.08
N LEU A 174 27.45 -14.48 -25.36
CA LEU A 174 28.46 -15.40 -24.85
C LEU A 174 29.23 -16.12 -25.97
N GLU A 175 28.54 -16.57 -27.02
CA GLU A 175 29.19 -17.17 -28.18
C GLU A 175 30.10 -16.19 -28.92
N GLN A 176 29.63 -14.96 -29.14
CA GLN A 176 30.43 -13.90 -29.75
C GLN A 176 31.65 -13.56 -28.89
N PHE A 177 31.46 -13.43 -27.57
CA PHE A 177 32.56 -13.19 -26.64
C PHE A 177 33.59 -14.33 -26.67
N LYS A 178 33.15 -15.59 -26.69
CA LYS A 178 34.03 -16.76 -26.81
C LYS A 178 34.83 -16.73 -28.12
N LYS A 179 34.20 -16.39 -29.25
CA LYS A 179 34.88 -16.25 -30.55
C LYS A 179 35.93 -15.15 -30.52
N LEU A 180 35.57 -13.97 -30.02
CA LEU A 180 36.51 -12.86 -29.86
C LEU A 180 37.68 -13.25 -28.97
N LEU A 181 37.43 -13.91 -27.83
CA LEU A 181 38.48 -14.42 -26.95
C LEU A 181 39.43 -15.39 -27.65
N ASP A 182 38.91 -16.35 -28.44
CA ASP A 182 39.75 -17.31 -29.16
C ASP A 182 40.59 -16.64 -30.25
N GLU A 183 40.00 -15.70 -30.99
CA GLU A 183 40.70 -14.90 -31.99
C GLU A 183 41.80 -14.02 -31.38
N ASP A 184 41.48 -13.32 -30.29
CA ASP A 184 42.41 -12.41 -29.61
C ASP A 184 43.54 -13.20 -28.93
N PHE A 185 43.24 -14.36 -28.35
CA PHE A 185 44.25 -15.26 -27.79
C PHE A 185 45.20 -15.79 -28.88
N LYS A 186 44.68 -16.25 -30.01
CA LYS A 186 45.50 -16.69 -31.16
C LYS A 186 46.35 -15.55 -31.72
N SER A 187 45.77 -14.37 -31.86
CA SER A 187 46.48 -13.16 -32.33
C SER A 187 47.61 -12.78 -31.37
N THR A 188 47.34 -12.83 -30.06
CA THR A 188 48.33 -12.56 -29.01
C THR A 188 49.46 -13.59 -29.02
N ILE A 189 49.15 -14.88 -29.11
CA ILE A 189 50.14 -15.97 -29.22
C ILE A 189 51.03 -15.76 -30.46
N LYS A 190 50.42 -15.41 -31.61
CA LYS A 190 51.17 -15.15 -32.84
C LYS A 190 52.11 -13.96 -32.69
N THR A 191 51.60 -12.84 -32.15
CA THR A 191 52.40 -11.62 -31.91
C THR A 191 53.53 -11.88 -30.92
N PHE A 192 53.28 -12.69 -29.88
CA PHE A 192 54.29 -13.13 -28.93
C PHE A 192 55.37 -13.97 -29.62
N ASN A 193 54.99 -14.98 -30.41
CA ASN A 193 55.93 -15.82 -31.16
C ASN A 193 56.77 -15.00 -32.15
N ASP A 194 56.15 -14.06 -32.88
CA ASP A 194 56.87 -13.16 -33.79
C ASP A 194 57.85 -12.25 -33.04
N SER A 195 57.47 -11.76 -31.86
CA SER A 195 58.35 -10.98 -30.98
C SER A 195 59.54 -11.79 -30.49
N ILE A 196 59.32 -13.04 -30.06
CA ILE A 196 60.40 -13.96 -29.65
C ILE A 196 61.35 -14.24 -30.82
N LYS A 197 60.83 -14.47 -32.02
CA LYS A 197 61.64 -14.67 -33.23
C LYS A 197 62.50 -13.45 -33.54
N ASN A 198 61.92 -12.25 -33.47
CA ASN A 198 62.63 -11.00 -33.69
C ASN A 198 63.72 -10.76 -32.64
N ILE A 199 63.43 -11.03 -31.35
CA ILE A 199 64.43 -10.97 -30.27
C ILE A 199 65.58 -11.93 -30.56
N THR A 200 65.27 -13.18 -30.94
CA THR A 200 66.28 -14.20 -31.26
C THR A 200 67.17 -13.78 -32.43
N LEU A 201 66.58 -13.27 -33.51
CA LEU A 201 67.33 -12.76 -34.67
C LEU A 201 68.20 -11.55 -34.32
N ASN A 202 67.67 -10.61 -33.53
CA ASN A 202 68.42 -9.45 -33.07
C ASN A 202 69.59 -9.87 -32.16
N MET A 203 69.38 -10.87 -31.30
CA MET A 203 70.40 -11.41 -30.41
C MET A 203 71.50 -12.12 -31.21
N GLU A 204 71.14 -12.95 -32.20
CA GLU A 204 72.10 -13.61 -33.09
C GLU A 204 72.93 -12.60 -33.90
N ASN A 205 72.27 -11.58 -34.46
CA ASN A 205 72.96 -10.51 -35.21
C ASN A 205 73.88 -9.68 -34.31
N THR A 206 73.46 -9.40 -33.08
CA THR A 206 74.27 -8.69 -32.09
C THR A 206 75.48 -9.54 -31.68
N HIS A 207 75.28 -10.84 -31.44
CA HIS A 207 76.39 -11.77 -31.17
C HIS A 207 77.38 -11.82 -32.33
N LYS A 208 76.92 -11.98 -33.58
CA LYS A 208 77.81 -11.96 -34.76
C LYS A 208 78.61 -10.66 -34.86
N LYS A 209 77.97 -9.50 -34.63
CA LYS A 209 78.65 -8.20 -34.60
C LYS A 209 79.68 -8.14 -33.47
N GLN A 210 79.31 -8.57 -32.26
CA GLN A 210 80.23 -8.60 -31.10
C GLN A 210 81.43 -9.51 -31.36
N THR A 211 81.23 -10.72 -31.89
CA THR A 211 82.32 -11.64 -32.25
C THR A 211 83.25 -11.03 -33.30
N LYS A 212 82.70 -10.34 -34.32
CA LYS A 212 83.50 -9.66 -35.34
C LYS A 212 84.33 -8.53 -34.73
N ILE A 213 83.75 -7.71 -33.84
CA ILE A 213 84.48 -6.65 -33.13
C ILE A 213 85.59 -7.25 -32.27
N LEU A 214 85.29 -8.27 -31.47
CA LEU A 214 86.26 -8.96 -30.62
C LEU A 214 87.43 -9.56 -31.42
N SER A 215 87.14 -10.24 -32.54
CA SER A 215 88.19 -10.80 -33.40
C SER A 215 89.06 -9.71 -34.05
N THR A 216 88.45 -8.59 -34.45
CA THR A 216 89.19 -7.46 -35.04
C THR A 216 90.09 -6.78 -34.00
N GLU A 217 89.58 -6.56 -32.78
CA GLU A 217 90.38 -6.01 -31.69
C GLU A 217 91.47 -6.98 -31.24
N TYR A 218 91.19 -8.28 -31.20
CA TYR A 218 92.22 -9.30 -30.94
C TYR A 218 93.36 -9.25 -31.96
N GLU A 219 93.05 -9.17 -33.26
CA GLU A 219 94.04 -9.03 -34.34
C GLU A 219 94.85 -7.74 -34.23
N LYS A 220 94.22 -6.61 -33.89
CA LYS A 220 94.92 -5.35 -33.66
C LYS A 220 95.89 -5.44 -32.47
N VAL A 221 95.44 -6.03 -31.36
CA VAL A 221 96.27 -6.25 -30.17
C VAL A 221 97.43 -7.19 -30.49
N LYS A 222 97.19 -8.27 -31.23
CA LYS A 222 98.23 -9.21 -31.67
C LYS A 222 99.29 -8.52 -32.52
N LYS A 223 98.89 -7.76 -33.56
CA LYS A 223 99.83 -7.00 -34.39
C LYS A 223 100.65 -6.00 -33.58
N LYS A 224 100.01 -5.27 -32.67
CA LYS A 224 100.72 -4.31 -31.82
C LYS A 224 101.70 -5.00 -30.86
N SER A 225 101.34 -6.18 -30.35
CA SER A 225 102.23 -7.02 -29.56
C SER A 225 103.44 -7.49 -30.36
N GLU A 226 103.24 -7.97 -31.59
CA GLU A 226 104.32 -8.37 -32.50
C GLU A 226 105.26 -7.18 -32.83
N GLU A 227 104.69 -6.00 -33.06
CA GLU A 227 105.47 -4.76 -33.29
C GLU A 227 106.29 -4.36 -32.05
N TYR A 228 105.72 -4.49 -30.84
CA TYR A 228 106.48 -4.28 -29.60
C TYR A 228 107.61 -5.30 -29.44
N GLU A 229 107.39 -6.58 -29.76
CA GLU A 229 108.45 -7.59 -29.72
C GLU A 229 109.59 -7.28 -30.71
N GLU A 230 109.26 -6.82 -31.91
CA GLU A 230 110.26 -6.42 -32.92
C GLU A 230 111.06 -5.19 -32.48
N VAL A 231 110.41 -4.19 -31.88
CA VAL A 231 111.09 -3.03 -31.30
C VAL A 231 112.02 -3.47 -30.16
N ILE A 232 111.59 -4.39 -29.30
CA ILE A 232 112.43 -4.93 -28.22
C ILE A 232 113.63 -5.70 -28.80
N ASP A 233 113.45 -6.50 -29.85
CA ASP A 233 114.56 -7.22 -30.51
C ASP A 233 115.56 -6.26 -31.16
N ASN A 234 115.06 -5.23 -31.85
CA ASN A 234 115.90 -4.19 -32.43
C ASN A 234 116.66 -3.39 -31.36
N GLN A 235 116.01 -3.03 -30.25
CA GLN A 235 116.70 -2.41 -29.12
C GLN A 235 117.77 -3.33 -28.54
N LYS A 236 117.51 -4.63 -28.39
CA LYS A 236 118.53 -5.60 -27.97
C LYS A 236 119.70 -5.68 -28.95
N LYS A 237 119.46 -5.69 -30.26
CA LYS A 237 120.51 -5.63 -31.29
C LYS A 237 121.34 -4.37 -31.17
N VAL A 238 120.71 -3.19 -31.08
CA VAL A 238 121.41 -1.91 -30.93
C VAL A 238 122.24 -1.89 -29.65
N ILE A 239 121.71 -2.36 -28.52
CA ILE A 239 122.48 -2.47 -27.26
C ILE A 239 123.68 -3.41 -27.43
N THR A 240 123.52 -4.52 -28.16
CA THR A 240 124.60 -5.48 -28.44
C THR A 240 125.68 -4.88 -29.34
N GLU A 241 125.29 -4.14 -30.39
CA GLU A 241 126.20 -3.41 -31.28
C GLU A 241 126.92 -2.27 -30.56
N PHE A 242 126.21 -1.51 -29.72
CA PHE A 242 126.81 -0.46 -28.89
C PHE A 242 127.80 -1.05 -27.89
N GLY A 243 127.47 -2.18 -27.27
CA GLY A 243 128.40 -2.95 -26.44
C GLY A 243 129.63 -3.45 -27.20
N ALA A 244 129.48 -3.82 -28.47
CA ALA A 244 130.59 -4.21 -29.35
C ALA A 244 131.45 -3.01 -29.78
N GLN A 245 130.87 -1.81 -29.94
CA GLN A 245 131.60 -0.57 -30.22
C GLN A 245 132.36 -0.05 -28.99
N ILE A 246 131.80 -0.18 -27.78
CA ILE A 246 132.51 0.16 -26.53
C ILE A 246 133.71 -0.77 -26.33
N LYS A 247 133.64 -2.05 -26.75
CA LYS A 247 134.81 -2.95 -26.79
C LYS A 247 135.88 -2.59 -27.83
N LYS A 248 135.58 -1.70 -28.78
CA LYS A 248 136.50 -1.28 -29.86
C LYS A 248 137.00 0.18 -29.74
N SER A 249 136.67 0.89 -28.68
CA SER A 249 137.26 2.22 -28.40
C SER A 249 138.43 2.09 -27.43
N PRO A 250 139.63 2.60 -27.79
CA PRO A 250 140.88 2.29 -27.11
C PRO A 250 141.04 3.06 -25.80
N LYS A 251 141.54 2.36 -24.78
CA LYS A 251 142.74 2.82 -24.08
C LYS A 251 143.90 1.95 -24.54
#